data_AF-A0AAQ3PP28-F1
#
_entry.id   AF-A0AAQ3PP28-F1
#
_cell.length_a   1.000
_cell.length_b   1.000
_cell.length_c   1.000
_cell.angle_alpha   90.00
_cell.angle_beta   90.00
_cell.angle_gamma   90.00
#
_symmetry.space_group_name_H-M   'P 1'
#
loop_
_entity.id
_entity.type
_entity.pdbx_description
1 polymer ?
#
loop_
_entity_poly.entity_id
_entity_poly.type
_entity_poly.pdbx_seq_one_letter_code
_entity_poly.pdbx_strand_id
1 'polypeptide(L)'
;MEQCLSTRGKEILIKAVAQAVPTYSMSCFKLPKGLCQHLEGLIQSFWWGSKEGKRKTCWVAWDDLIKPKYMGGLRFKNMEMFNLALLARQAWRVLQDSESLSARVLKAAYFPHCDLLEAELGSSPSKIWQSILEGKEVLSHWLIRRIGDGETTRIWDMNWLPRDGWLRPVPCNRTGRHVWVSHLIDSSTCTWNQQMLTAFLTPPDQDVICNMPLSTQRQSDFGHGIMRRAGLFLMLVHIRERSAAFLESIPGRSDVGREEKEWAQLWQVKVPSKIKIFLWRLA
;
A
#
# COMPACT_ATOMS: atom_id res chain seq x y z
N MET A 1 31.54 -18.37 3.85
CA MET A 1 31.00 -17.41 4.84
C MET A 1 29.62 -17.76 5.39
N GLU A 2 28.74 -18.46 4.66
CA GLU A 2 27.39 -18.78 5.17
C GLU A 2 27.36 -19.68 6.42
N GLN A 3 28.40 -20.48 6.66
CA GLN A 3 28.45 -21.49 7.73
C GLN A 3 28.72 -20.93 9.14
N CYS A 4 29.15 -19.67 9.28
CA CYS A 4 29.52 -19.10 10.60
C CYS A 4 28.50 -18.07 11.14
N LEU A 5 27.42 -17.80 10.42
CA LEU A 5 26.47 -16.75 10.81
C LEU A 5 25.33 -17.31 11.68
N SER A 6 25.11 -16.67 12.82
CA SER A 6 23.91 -16.92 13.63
C SER A 6 22.64 -16.57 12.84
N THR A 7 21.52 -17.20 13.16
CA THR A 7 20.22 -16.94 12.51
C THR A 7 19.84 -15.46 12.56
N ARG A 8 20.11 -14.79 13.68
CA ARG A 8 19.91 -13.34 13.81
C ARG A 8 20.83 -12.55 12.89
N GLY A 9 22.10 -12.95 12.78
CA GLY A 9 23.06 -12.32 11.86
C GLY A 9 22.58 -12.40 10.42
N LYS A 10 22.02 -13.55 10.00
CA LYS A 10 21.40 -13.70 8.68
C LYS A 10 20.22 -12.76 8.49
N GLU A 11 19.34 -12.64 9.49
CA GLU A 11 18.16 -11.73 9.43
C GLU A 11 18.60 -10.28 9.19
N ILE A 12 19.63 -9.85 9.93
CA ILE A 12 20.18 -8.50 9.82
C ILE A 12 20.80 -8.28 8.45
N LEU A 13 21.63 -9.21 7.96
CA LEU A 13 22.28 -9.09 6.65
C LEU A 13 21.27 -9.06 5.50
N ILE A 14 20.22 -9.87 5.57
CA ILE A 14 19.14 -9.84 4.57
C ILE A 14 18.52 -8.44 4.51
N LYS A 15 18.17 -7.87 5.66
CA LYS A 15 17.47 -6.59 5.73
C LYS A 15 18.37 -5.40 5.40
N ALA A 16 19.59 -5.40 5.93
CA ALA A 16 20.53 -4.29 5.82
C ALA A 16 21.30 -4.29 4.49
N VAL A 17 21.49 -5.46 3.86
CA VAL A 17 22.26 -5.59 2.63
C VAL A 17 21.39 -6.09 1.49
N ALA A 18 20.94 -7.34 1.53
CA ALA A 18 20.27 -7.97 0.37
C ALA A 18 19.01 -7.22 -0.08
N GLN A 19 18.21 -6.71 0.86
CA GLN A 19 17.02 -5.92 0.59
C GLN A 19 17.28 -4.42 0.42
N ALA A 20 18.45 -3.93 0.84
CA ALA A 20 18.81 -2.52 0.74
C ALA A 20 19.45 -2.20 -0.62
N VAL A 21 20.37 -3.05 -1.09
CA VAL A 21 21.10 -2.88 -2.36
C VAL A 21 20.19 -2.57 -3.56
N PRO A 22 19.08 -3.32 -3.82
CA PRO A 22 18.25 -3.03 -4.98
C PRO A 22 17.37 -1.78 -4.81
N THR A 23 17.32 -1.15 -3.63
CA THR A 23 16.36 -0.07 -3.31
C THR A 23 16.50 1.11 -4.27
N TYR A 24 17.72 1.49 -4.65
CA TYR A 24 17.93 2.60 -5.58
C TYR A 24 17.32 2.28 -6.95
N SER A 25 17.70 1.15 -7.53
CA SER A 25 17.19 0.67 -8.83
C SER A 25 15.68 0.49 -8.82
N MET A 26 15.12 -0.10 -7.76
CA MET A 26 13.67 -0.23 -7.55
C MET A 26 12.95 1.10 -7.33
N SER A 27 13.65 2.16 -6.95
CA SER A 27 13.05 3.48 -6.83
C SER A 27 12.97 4.23 -8.16
N CYS A 28 13.76 3.83 -9.15
CA CYS A 28 13.80 4.45 -10.47
C CYS A 28 13.06 3.61 -11.53
N PHE A 29 13.08 2.29 -11.39
CA PHE A 29 12.62 1.35 -12.40
C PHE A 29 11.69 0.28 -11.82
N LYS A 30 10.67 -0.09 -12.60
CA LYS A 30 9.92 -1.33 -12.37
C LYS A 30 10.78 -2.52 -12.79
N LEU A 31 11.17 -3.35 -11.82
CA LEU A 31 11.93 -4.56 -12.07
C LEU A 31 11.02 -5.66 -12.67
N PRO A 32 11.53 -6.49 -13.59
CA PRO A 32 10.79 -7.64 -14.07
C PRO A 32 10.43 -8.59 -12.92
N LYS A 33 9.20 -9.12 -12.93
CA LYS A 33 8.72 -10.04 -11.88
C LYS A 33 9.65 -11.24 -11.67
N GLY A 34 10.19 -11.81 -12.75
CA GLY A 34 11.14 -12.92 -12.68
C GLY A 34 12.44 -12.56 -11.95
N LEU A 35 12.92 -11.31 -12.07
CA LEU A 35 14.09 -10.84 -11.32
C LEU A 35 13.76 -10.70 -9.83
N CYS A 36 12.59 -10.15 -9.50
CA CYS A 36 12.12 -10.08 -8.11
C CYS A 36 12.04 -11.48 -7.47
N GLN A 37 11.43 -12.45 -8.17
CA GLN A 37 11.33 -13.84 -7.73
C GLN A 37 12.70 -14.49 -7.57
N HIS A 38 13.63 -14.22 -8.49
CA HIS A 38 14.99 -14.74 -8.39
C HIS A 38 15.71 -14.19 -7.15
N LEU A 39 15.64 -12.87 -6.89
CA LEU A 39 16.21 -12.25 -5.70
C LEU A 39 15.60 -12.80 -4.41
N GLU A 40 14.28 -12.97 -4.38
CA GLU A 40 13.58 -13.60 -3.25
C GLU A 40 14.06 -15.05 -3.03
N GLY A 41 14.23 -15.81 -4.11
CA GLY A 41 14.76 -17.18 -4.07
C GLY A 41 16.18 -17.26 -3.49
N LEU A 42 17.06 -16.31 -3.85
CA LEU A 42 18.41 -16.18 -3.29
C LEU A 42 18.38 -15.83 -1.80
N ILE A 43 17.52 -14.91 -1.39
CA ILE A 43 17.35 -14.54 0.01
C ILE A 43 16.82 -15.72 0.82
N GLN A 44 15.84 -16.45 0.28
CA GLN A 44 15.28 -17.63 0.91
C GLN A 44 16.34 -18.73 1.04
N SER A 45 17.16 -18.98 0.02
CA SER A 45 18.26 -19.95 0.12
C SER A 45 19.31 -19.53 1.15
N PHE A 46 19.64 -18.24 1.24
CA PHE A 46 20.58 -17.72 2.24
C PHE A 46 20.03 -17.86 3.67
N TRP A 47 18.75 -17.55 3.87
CA TRP A 47 18.07 -17.63 5.16
C TRP A 47 18.09 -19.05 5.73
N TRP A 48 17.61 -20.03 4.95
CA TRP A 48 17.60 -21.43 5.37
C TRP A 48 18.99 -22.05 5.34
N GLY A 49 19.85 -21.58 4.44
CA GLY A 49 21.24 -22.02 4.25
C GLY A 49 21.37 -23.35 3.52
N SER A 50 22.62 -23.72 3.27
CA SER A 50 23.02 -25.03 2.75
C SER A 50 23.80 -25.81 3.82
N LYS A 51 23.60 -27.12 3.92
CA LYS A 51 24.45 -28.05 4.68
C LYS A 51 25.07 -29.03 3.69
N GLU A 52 26.40 -29.14 3.67
CA GLU A 52 27.13 -30.09 2.80
C GLU A 52 26.73 -29.97 1.31
N GLY A 53 26.54 -28.75 0.82
CA GLY A 53 26.13 -28.51 -0.57
C GLY A 53 24.64 -28.73 -0.86
N LYS A 54 23.85 -29.28 0.08
CA LYS A 54 22.41 -29.47 -0.06
C LYS A 54 21.63 -28.33 0.60
N ARG A 55 20.67 -27.75 -0.15
CA ARG A 55 19.74 -26.72 0.34
C ARG A 55 18.95 -27.27 1.52
N LYS A 56 18.92 -26.56 2.65
CA LYS A 56 18.07 -26.94 3.78
C LYS A 56 16.60 -26.80 3.43
N THR A 57 15.78 -27.71 3.96
CA THR A 57 14.32 -27.67 3.82
C THR A 57 13.78 -26.31 4.28
N CYS A 58 12.94 -25.70 3.44
CA CYS A 58 12.23 -24.48 3.79
C CYS A 58 11.04 -24.86 4.68
N TRP A 59 11.16 -24.63 5.99
CA TRP A 59 10.14 -25.03 6.97
C TRP A 59 8.95 -24.07 7.05
N VAL A 60 9.13 -22.83 6.62
CA VAL A 60 8.12 -21.77 6.66
C VAL A 60 7.97 -21.20 5.26
N ALA A 61 6.73 -20.99 4.83
CA ALA A 61 6.43 -20.41 3.53
C ALA A 61 7.01 -19.00 3.42
N TRP A 62 7.41 -18.61 2.21
CA TRP A 62 7.95 -17.28 1.98
C TRP A 62 6.95 -16.18 2.32
N ASP A 63 5.66 -16.43 2.04
CA ASP A 63 4.56 -15.52 2.36
C ASP A 63 4.40 -15.29 3.86
N ASP A 64 4.74 -16.26 4.72
CA ASP A 64 4.76 -16.03 6.17
C ASP A 64 5.99 -15.24 6.61
N LEU A 65 7.14 -15.42 5.96
CA LEU A 65 8.36 -14.68 6.28
C LEU A 65 8.25 -13.17 5.99
N ILE A 66 7.49 -12.79 4.96
CA ILE A 66 7.29 -11.39 4.57
C ILE A 66 6.32 -10.63 5.50
N LYS A 67 5.50 -11.35 6.27
CA LYS A 67 4.51 -10.72 7.15
C LYS A 67 5.17 -9.82 8.20
N PRO A 68 4.43 -8.81 8.69
CA PRO A 68 4.83 -8.04 9.86
C PRO A 68 5.03 -8.93 11.09
N LYS A 69 5.84 -8.47 12.05
CA LYS A 69 6.13 -9.24 13.27
C LYS A 69 4.90 -9.55 14.10
N TYR A 70 3.97 -8.61 14.20
CA TYR A 70 2.70 -8.83 14.90
C TYR A 70 1.77 -9.79 14.13
N MET A 71 2.04 -10.11 12.86
CA MET A 71 1.32 -11.16 12.11
C MET A 71 2.14 -12.46 12.02
N GLY A 72 3.14 -12.64 12.89
CA GLY A 72 3.97 -13.83 12.90
C GLY A 72 5.03 -13.91 11.80
N GLY A 73 5.32 -12.82 11.09
CA GLY A 73 6.39 -12.82 10.09
C GLY A 73 7.71 -12.21 10.56
N LEU A 74 8.71 -12.22 9.68
CA LEU A 74 10.04 -11.67 9.95
C LEU A 74 10.26 -10.28 9.36
N ARG A 75 9.26 -9.65 8.74
CA ARG A 75 9.39 -8.38 7.99
C ARG A 75 10.42 -8.46 6.87
N PHE A 76 10.53 -9.61 6.20
CA PHE A 76 11.18 -9.62 4.89
C PHE A 76 10.28 -8.90 3.88
N LYS A 77 10.88 -8.37 2.83
CA LYS A 77 10.15 -7.62 1.82
C LYS A 77 9.89 -8.53 0.63
N ASN A 78 8.63 -8.61 0.21
CA ASN A 78 8.32 -9.00 -1.16
C ASN A 78 8.83 -7.87 -2.08
N MET A 79 9.76 -8.21 -2.97
CA MET A 79 10.50 -7.29 -3.81
C MET A 79 9.59 -6.61 -4.83
N GLU A 80 8.59 -7.31 -5.38
CA GLU A 80 7.64 -6.72 -6.31
C GLU A 80 6.79 -5.64 -5.62
N MET A 81 6.16 -5.97 -4.49
CA MET A 81 5.38 -5.00 -3.72
C MET A 81 6.23 -3.85 -3.19
N PHE A 82 7.47 -4.12 -2.79
CA PHE A 82 8.38 -3.08 -2.34
C PHE A 82 8.81 -2.15 -3.48
N ASN A 83 9.06 -2.68 -4.68
CA ASN A 83 9.36 -1.90 -5.86
C ASN A 83 8.17 -1.00 -6.23
N LEU A 84 6.95 -1.54 -6.30
CA LEU A 84 5.75 -0.75 -6.55
C LEU A 84 5.53 0.35 -5.49
N ALA A 85 5.75 0.05 -4.21
CA ALA A 85 5.65 1.05 -3.14
C ALA A 85 6.68 2.18 -3.30
N LEU A 86 7.91 1.86 -3.74
CA LEU A 86 8.94 2.87 -3.98
C LEU A 86 8.60 3.75 -5.19
N LEU A 87 8.06 3.16 -6.27
CA LEU A 87 7.61 3.91 -7.44
C LEU A 87 6.42 4.82 -7.10
N ALA A 88 5.44 4.31 -6.35
CA ALA A 88 4.32 5.11 -5.84
C ALA A 88 4.81 6.28 -4.98
N ARG A 89 5.87 6.08 -4.18
CA ARG A 89 6.50 7.15 -3.42
C ARG A 89 7.14 8.21 -4.32
N GLN A 90 7.71 7.85 -5.46
CA GLN A 90 8.23 8.84 -6.41
C GLN A 90 7.11 9.62 -7.09
N ALA A 91 6.05 8.95 -7.55
CA ALA A 91 4.86 9.62 -8.09
C ALA A 91 4.25 10.59 -7.07
N TRP A 92 4.20 10.19 -5.79
CA TRP A 92 3.73 11.04 -4.70
C TRP A 92 4.61 12.29 -4.51
N ARG A 93 5.93 12.16 -4.64
CA ARG A 93 6.84 13.33 -4.57
C ARG A 93 6.60 14.32 -5.70
N VAL A 94 6.36 13.82 -6.92
CA VAL A 94 6.01 14.67 -8.07
C VAL A 94 4.70 15.42 -7.85
N LEU A 95 3.72 14.78 -7.18
CA LEU A 95 2.45 15.43 -6.81
C LEU A 95 2.59 16.47 -5.70
N GLN A 96 3.40 16.18 -4.69
CA GLN A 96 3.55 17.07 -3.52
C GLN A 96 4.44 18.27 -3.79
N ASP A 97 5.48 18.09 -4.60
CA ASP A 97 6.47 19.13 -4.90
C ASP A 97 6.54 19.35 -6.41
N SER A 98 5.52 20.03 -6.93
CA SER A 98 5.37 20.36 -8.35
C SER A 98 6.46 21.31 -8.86
N GLU A 99 7.06 22.10 -7.96
CA GLU A 99 8.09 23.09 -8.29
C GLU A 99 9.51 22.50 -8.32
N SER A 100 9.69 21.28 -7.81
CA SER A 100 10.96 20.56 -7.94
C SER A 100 11.38 20.46 -9.40
N LEU A 101 12.69 20.60 -9.67
CA LEU A 101 13.23 20.51 -11.03
C LEU A 101 12.80 19.21 -11.73
N SER A 102 12.82 18.08 -11.01
CA SER A 102 12.36 16.80 -11.52
C SER A 102 10.89 16.80 -11.90
N ALA A 103 10.00 17.39 -11.08
CA ALA A 103 8.58 17.44 -11.39
C ALA A 103 8.32 18.34 -12.59
N ARG A 104 8.99 19.50 -12.67
CA ARG A 104 8.90 20.43 -13.80
C ARG A 104 9.38 19.82 -15.12
N VAL A 105 10.50 19.10 -15.09
CA VAL A 105 11.02 18.38 -16.28
C VAL A 105 10.05 17.29 -16.73
N LEU A 106 9.52 16.49 -15.79
CA LEU A 106 8.55 15.45 -16.11
C LEU A 106 7.24 16.03 -16.66
N LYS A 107 6.73 17.11 -16.05
CA LYS A 107 5.52 17.81 -16.51
C LYS A 107 5.69 18.35 -17.92
N ALA A 108 6.78 19.07 -18.17
CA ALA A 108 7.07 19.64 -19.49
C ALA A 108 7.24 18.55 -20.57
N ALA A 109 7.83 17.40 -20.23
CA ALA A 109 8.11 16.34 -21.19
C ALA A 109 6.92 15.41 -21.47
N TYR A 110 6.10 15.09 -20.46
CA TYR A 110 5.12 13.99 -20.57
C TYR A 110 3.66 14.40 -20.30
N PHE A 111 3.41 15.43 -19.49
CA PHE A 111 2.05 15.86 -19.15
C PHE A 111 1.93 17.39 -19.05
N PRO A 112 2.21 18.14 -20.13
CA PRO A 112 2.30 19.60 -20.07
C PRO A 112 0.95 20.29 -19.79
N HIS A 113 -0.16 19.64 -20.16
CA HIS A 113 -1.50 20.24 -20.13
C HIS A 113 -2.45 19.62 -19.09
N CYS A 114 -1.97 18.67 -18.30
CA CYS A 114 -2.78 18.00 -17.28
C CYS A 114 -1.98 17.78 -15.99
N ASP A 115 -2.64 17.22 -14.98
CA ASP A 115 -2.00 16.80 -13.74
C ASP A 115 -1.45 15.38 -13.84
N LEU A 116 -0.51 15.03 -12.95
CA LEU A 116 0.13 13.72 -12.97
C LEU A 116 -0.89 12.57 -12.91
N LEU A 117 -1.99 12.72 -12.17
CA LEU A 117 -3.01 11.67 -12.03
C LEU A 117 -3.73 11.37 -13.36
N GLU A 118 -3.87 12.37 -14.22
CA GLU A 118 -4.51 12.28 -15.54
C GLU A 118 -3.51 11.95 -16.64
N ALA A 119 -2.21 11.89 -16.31
CA ALA A 119 -1.17 11.64 -17.29
C ALA A 119 -1.25 10.22 -17.86
N GLU A 120 -1.15 10.13 -19.17
CA GLU A 120 -1.10 8.88 -19.93
C GLU A 120 0.33 8.55 -20.40
N LEU A 121 0.51 7.35 -20.96
CA LEU A 121 1.81 6.87 -21.40
C LEU A 121 2.44 7.73 -22.49
N GLY A 122 1.62 8.23 -23.43
CA GLY A 122 2.09 8.94 -24.62
C GLY A 122 2.82 8.04 -25.63
N SER A 123 3.34 8.64 -26.70
CA SER A 123 3.94 7.91 -27.83
C SER A 123 5.41 7.48 -27.61
N SER A 124 6.18 8.26 -26.86
CA SER A 124 7.64 8.05 -26.68
C SER A 124 8.06 8.07 -25.20
N PRO A 125 7.59 7.12 -24.37
CA PRO A 125 7.83 7.13 -22.94
C PRO A 125 9.24 6.64 -22.55
N SER A 126 9.99 7.42 -21.77
CA SER A 126 11.21 6.92 -21.14
C SER A 126 10.92 5.81 -20.12
N LYS A 127 11.93 5.00 -19.78
CA LYS A 127 11.78 3.95 -18.75
C LYS A 127 11.48 4.49 -17.36
N ILE A 128 11.99 5.68 -17.04
CA ILE A 128 11.67 6.38 -15.80
C ILE A 128 10.19 6.79 -15.81
N TRP A 129 9.71 7.38 -16.91
CA TRP A 129 8.30 7.77 -17.04
C TRP A 129 7.35 6.57 -16.93
N GLN A 130 7.64 5.47 -17.62
CA GLN A 130 6.89 4.21 -17.48
C GLN A 130 6.81 3.76 -16.02
N SER A 131 7.91 3.85 -15.29
CA SER A 131 7.98 3.43 -13.88
C SER A 131 7.25 4.40 -12.94
N ILE A 132 7.26 5.70 -13.24
CA ILE A 132 6.48 6.70 -12.51
C ILE A 132 4.99 6.48 -12.75
N LEU A 133 4.55 6.18 -13.99
CA LEU A 133 3.16 5.87 -14.29
C LEU A 133 2.68 4.61 -13.56
N GLU A 134 3.50 3.56 -13.51
CA GLU A 134 3.20 2.37 -12.71
C GLU A 134 3.04 2.71 -11.22
N GLY A 135 3.92 3.58 -10.70
CA GLY A 135 3.77 4.14 -9.36
C GLY A 135 2.51 4.98 -9.17
N LYS A 136 2.14 5.79 -10.17
CA LYS A 136 0.93 6.62 -10.21
C LYS A 136 -0.32 5.76 -10.15
N GLU A 137 -0.38 4.65 -10.91
CA GLU A 137 -1.52 3.72 -10.88
C GLU A 137 -1.69 3.16 -9.47
N VAL A 138 -0.62 2.63 -8.87
CA VAL A 138 -0.65 2.14 -7.49
C VAL A 138 -1.10 3.25 -6.54
N LEU A 139 -0.51 4.43 -6.65
CA LEU A 139 -0.83 5.57 -5.80
C LEU A 139 -2.31 5.98 -5.91
N SER A 140 -2.87 6.03 -7.11
CA SER A 140 -4.26 6.45 -7.38
C SER A 140 -5.28 5.58 -6.67
N HIS A 141 -4.99 4.28 -6.51
CA HIS A 141 -5.83 3.37 -5.72
C HIS A 141 -5.85 3.69 -4.22
N TRP A 142 -4.88 4.46 -3.70
CA TRP A 142 -4.70 4.74 -2.26
C TRP A 142 -4.80 6.22 -1.89
N LEU A 143 -4.90 7.12 -2.87
CA LEU A 143 -5.17 8.53 -2.61
C LEU A 143 -6.62 8.67 -2.16
N ILE A 144 -6.84 9.37 -1.05
CA ILE A 144 -8.19 9.75 -0.61
C ILE A 144 -8.34 11.24 -0.85
N ARG A 145 -9.38 11.63 -1.58
CA ARG A 145 -9.69 13.04 -1.76
C ARG A 145 -10.29 13.58 -0.46
N ARG A 146 -9.75 14.71 0.00
CA ARG A 146 -10.38 15.46 1.07
C ARG A 146 -11.46 16.32 0.42
N ILE A 147 -12.70 16.13 0.86
CA ILE A 147 -13.84 16.87 0.35
C ILE A 147 -13.80 18.30 0.91
N GLY A 148 -13.79 19.27 0.01
CA GLY A 148 -14.05 20.67 0.28
C GLY A 148 -15.46 21.02 -0.19
N ASP A 149 -15.58 21.52 -1.41
CA ASP A 149 -16.86 21.82 -2.09
C ASP A 149 -17.49 20.60 -2.79
N GLY A 150 -16.73 19.52 -3.02
CA GLY A 150 -17.20 18.30 -3.66
C GLY A 150 -17.43 18.42 -5.16
N GLU A 151 -17.10 19.57 -5.79
CA GLU A 151 -17.42 19.83 -7.20
C GLU A 151 -16.51 19.06 -8.16
N THR A 152 -15.32 18.65 -7.71
CA THR A 152 -14.34 17.93 -8.55
C THR A 152 -14.20 16.47 -8.16
N THR A 153 -14.99 15.98 -7.19
CA THR A 153 -14.94 14.59 -6.73
C THR A 153 -16.16 13.81 -7.20
N ARG A 154 -15.95 12.79 -8.04
CA ARG A 154 -17.01 11.88 -8.49
C ARG A 154 -17.28 10.83 -7.43
N ILE A 155 -18.55 10.63 -7.09
CA ILE A 155 -18.97 9.74 -5.99
C ILE A 155 -18.43 8.31 -6.20
N TRP A 156 -18.57 7.77 -7.41
CA TRP A 156 -18.34 6.35 -7.72
C TRP A 156 -16.93 6.04 -8.25
N ASP A 157 -16.30 7.01 -8.91
CA ASP A 157 -15.03 6.79 -9.60
C ASP A 157 -13.84 7.06 -8.69
N MET A 158 -13.98 7.99 -7.74
CA MET A 158 -12.88 8.48 -6.93
C MET A 158 -12.93 7.94 -5.51
N ASN A 159 -11.75 7.82 -4.90
CA ASN A 159 -11.60 7.44 -3.50
C ASN A 159 -11.72 8.69 -2.62
N TRP A 160 -12.70 8.72 -1.72
CA TRP A 160 -12.94 9.85 -0.82
C TRP A 160 -13.51 9.45 0.55
N LEU A 161 -13.75 8.16 0.79
CA LEU A 161 -14.22 7.65 2.08
C LEU A 161 -13.04 7.23 2.97
N PRO A 162 -12.85 7.84 4.16
CA PRO A 162 -11.77 7.52 5.07
C PRO A 162 -12.07 6.27 5.91
N ARG A 163 -12.20 5.11 5.27
CA ARG A 163 -12.45 3.82 5.94
C ARG A 163 -11.42 2.76 5.56
N ASP A 164 -11.33 1.71 6.37
CA ASP A 164 -10.48 0.56 6.04
C ASP A 164 -11.14 -0.29 4.94
N GLY A 165 -10.40 -0.65 3.89
CA GLY A 165 -10.90 -1.48 2.79
C GLY A 165 -11.26 -0.68 1.54
N TRP A 166 -12.52 -0.70 1.13
CA TRP A 166 -12.98 -0.05 -0.10
C TRP A 166 -13.16 1.47 0.13
N LEU A 167 -12.31 2.30 -0.47
CA LEU A 167 -12.18 3.74 -0.18
C LEU A 167 -13.20 4.64 -0.89
N ARG A 168 -14.20 4.03 -1.52
CA ARG A 168 -15.30 4.69 -2.23
C ARG A 168 -16.61 3.98 -1.89
N PRO A 169 -17.77 4.57 -2.18
CA PRO A 169 -19.05 3.88 -2.01
C PRO A 169 -19.16 2.62 -2.88
N VAL A 170 -19.99 1.67 -2.44
CA VAL A 170 -20.32 0.50 -3.29
C VAL A 170 -21.31 0.97 -4.35
N PRO A 171 -21.05 0.74 -5.65
CA PRO A 171 -21.97 1.17 -6.70
C PRO A 171 -23.35 0.57 -6.48
N CYS A 172 -24.34 1.41 -6.17
CA CYS A 172 -25.73 0.98 -6.15
C CYS A 172 -26.29 1.10 -7.57
N ASN A 173 -27.03 0.11 -8.04
CA ASN A 173 -27.50 0.01 -9.44
C ASN A 173 -28.58 1.05 -9.83
N ARG A 174 -28.63 2.17 -9.10
CA ARG A 174 -29.63 3.23 -9.20
C ARG A 174 -29.00 4.43 -9.89
N THR A 175 -29.19 4.50 -11.21
CA THR A 175 -29.17 5.71 -12.06
C THR A 175 -28.27 6.87 -11.63
N GLY A 176 -27.15 7.06 -12.35
CA GLY A 176 -26.32 8.27 -12.30
C GLY A 176 -24.82 7.98 -12.22
N ARG A 177 -24.19 7.61 -13.34
CA ARG A 177 -22.73 7.38 -13.39
C ARG A 177 -21.87 8.64 -13.23
N HIS A 178 -22.49 9.83 -13.28
CA HIS A 178 -21.79 11.12 -13.24
C HIS A 178 -22.38 12.04 -12.17
N VAL A 179 -22.43 11.56 -10.93
CA VAL A 179 -22.84 12.38 -9.78
C VAL A 179 -21.60 12.81 -9.00
N TRP A 180 -21.54 14.10 -8.68
CA TRP A 180 -20.48 14.73 -7.90
C TRP A 180 -20.83 14.73 -6.42
N VAL A 181 -19.81 14.75 -5.55
CA VAL A 181 -19.99 14.81 -4.10
C VAL A 181 -20.70 16.10 -3.68
N SER A 182 -20.55 17.19 -4.45
CA SER A 182 -21.28 18.44 -4.23
C SER A 182 -22.81 18.25 -4.19
N HIS A 183 -23.37 17.27 -4.91
CA HIS A 183 -24.81 16.98 -4.87
C HIS A 183 -25.27 16.34 -3.55
N LEU A 184 -24.33 15.80 -2.77
CA LEU A 184 -24.60 15.27 -1.43
C LEU A 184 -24.45 16.34 -0.35
N ILE A 185 -23.98 17.54 -0.70
CA ILE A 185 -23.74 18.64 0.24
C ILE A 185 -24.86 19.67 0.09
N ASP A 186 -25.45 20.08 1.21
CA ASP A 186 -26.32 21.25 1.24
C ASP A 186 -25.47 22.52 1.37
N SER A 187 -25.45 23.31 0.30
CA SER A 187 -24.65 24.54 0.20
C SER A 187 -25.11 25.64 1.18
N SER A 188 -26.35 25.57 1.67
CA SER A 188 -26.91 26.56 2.59
C SER A 188 -26.51 26.32 4.05
N THR A 189 -26.45 25.04 4.46
CA THR A 189 -26.17 24.64 5.84
C THR A 189 -24.74 24.13 6.03
N CYS A 190 -23.98 23.90 4.95
CA CYS A 190 -22.67 23.23 4.97
C CYS A 190 -22.73 21.86 5.68
N THR A 191 -23.86 21.15 5.51
CA THR A 191 -24.07 19.80 6.05
C THR A 191 -24.36 18.81 4.94
N TRP A 192 -24.20 17.53 5.25
CA TRP A 192 -24.56 16.46 4.32
C TRP A 192 -26.08 16.35 4.18
N ASN A 193 -26.57 16.32 2.94
CA ASN A 193 -27.97 16.14 2.63
C ASN A 193 -28.39 14.69 2.90
N GLN A 194 -28.98 14.47 4.08
CA GLN A 194 -29.44 13.16 4.54
C GLN A 194 -30.39 12.46 3.55
N GLN A 195 -31.28 13.21 2.91
CA GLN A 195 -32.24 12.64 1.95
C GLN A 195 -31.52 12.06 0.73
N MET A 196 -30.51 12.77 0.22
CA MET A 196 -29.69 12.32 -0.91
C MET A 196 -28.81 11.13 -0.50
N LEU A 197 -28.22 11.16 0.69
CA LEU A 197 -27.44 10.03 1.20
C LEU A 197 -28.30 8.76 1.31
N THR A 198 -29.51 8.84 1.85
CA THR A 198 -30.43 7.69 1.96
C THR A 198 -30.90 7.19 0.59
N ALA A 199 -31.08 8.08 -0.39
CA ALA A 199 -31.55 7.71 -1.72
C ALA A 199 -30.48 6.98 -2.56
N PHE A 200 -29.22 7.40 -2.46
CA PHE A 200 -28.15 6.96 -3.36
C PHE A 200 -27.16 5.96 -2.74
N LEU A 201 -26.95 5.98 -1.42
CA LEU A 201 -25.85 5.25 -0.77
C LEU A 201 -26.34 4.14 0.15
N THR A 202 -25.48 3.17 0.42
CA THR A 202 -25.76 2.11 1.38
C THR A 202 -25.59 2.60 2.82
N PRO A 203 -26.34 2.08 3.81
CA PRO A 203 -26.20 2.48 5.22
C PRO A 203 -24.75 2.53 5.76
N PRO A 204 -23.86 1.55 5.48
CA PRO A 204 -22.47 1.62 5.96
C PRO A 204 -21.65 2.73 5.28
N ASP A 205 -21.99 3.13 4.06
CA ASP A 205 -21.35 4.29 3.40
C ASP A 205 -21.84 5.60 4.05
N GLN A 206 -23.13 5.69 4.36
CA GLN A 206 -23.75 6.87 4.97
C GLN A 206 -23.15 7.20 6.34
N ASP A 207 -22.98 6.20 7.20
CA ASP A 207 -22.38 6.39 8.53
C ASP A 207 -20.98 7.00 8.46
N VAL A 208 -20.16 6.57 7.49
CA VAL A 208 -18.82 7.12 7.30
C VAL A 208 -18.89 8.57 6.83
N ILE A 209 -19.76 8.87 5.87
CA ILE A 209 -19.90 10.21 5.29
C ILE A 209 -20.44 11.21 6.30
N CYS A 210 -21.47 10.83 7.07
CA CYS A 210 -22.05 11.68 8.12
C CYS A 210 -21.02 12.08 9.18
N ASN A 211 -20.01 11.24 9.42
CA ASN A 211 -18.91 11.53 10.35
C ASN A 211 -17.79 12.38 9.73
N MET A 212 -17.82 12.66 8.42
CA MET A 212 -16.81 13.50 7.76
C MET A 212 -17.11 14.98 7.99
N PRO A 213 -16.17 15.75 8.57
CA PRO A 213 -16.36 17.18 8.76
C PRO A 213 -16.28 17.91 7.41
N LEU A 214 -17.28 18.72 7.10
CA LEU A 214 -17.27 19.66 5.98
C LEU A 214 -16.65 20.99 6.43
N SER A 215 -15.92 21.64 5.51
CA SER A 215 -15.37 22.97 5.76
C SER A 215 -16.46 24.03 5.56
N THR A 216 -16.59 24.97 6.51
CA THR A 216 -17.44 26.16 6.35
C THR A 216 -16.82 27.20 5.42
N GLN A 217 -15.51 27.10 5.14
CA GLN A 217 -14.84 27.87 4.10
C GLN A 217 -14.89 27.12 2.78
N ARG A 218 -15.31 27.80 1.70
CA ARG A 218 -15.18 27.26 0.33
C ARG A 218 -13.71 27.04 0.02
N GLN A 219 -13.33 25.77 -0.06
CA GLN A 219 -12.03 25.31 -0.51
C GLN A 219 -12.28 24.23 -1.56
N SER A 220 -11.50 24.24 -2.64
CA SER A 220 -11.59 23.20 -3.65
C SER A 220 -11.20 21.85 -3.05
N ASP A 221 -11.78 20.77 -3.57
CA ASP A 221 -11.29 19.44 -3.23
C ASP A 221 -9.80 19.32 -3.57
N PHE A 222 -9.02 18.74 -2.66
CA PHE A 222 -7.62 18.44 -2.94
C PHE A 222 -7.30 16.99 -2.55
N GLY A 223 -6.43 16.37 -3.34
CA GLY A 223 -5.93 15.04 -3.05
C GLY A 223 -5.11 15.06 -1.76
N HIS A 224 -5.60 14.36 -0.73
CA HIS A 224 -4.84 14.14 0.49
C HIS A 224 -4.41 12.68 0.55
N GLY A 225 -3.14 12.40 0.28
CA GLY A 225 -2.62 11.05 0.44
C GLY A 225 -2.70 10.66 1.91
N ILE A 226 -3.46 9.61 2.24
CA ILE A 226 -3.31 8.93 3.52
C ILE A 226 -1.99 8.16 3.46
N MET A 227 -0.88 8.88 3.58
CA MET A 227 0.37 8.24 3.94
C MET A 227 0.37 8.11 5.46
N ARG A 228 -0.40 7.12 5.98
CA ARG A 228 -0.30 6.70 7.39
C ARG A 228 1.19 6.54 7.71
N ARG A 229 1.60 6.93 8.93
CA ARG A 229 3.01 6.88 9.40
C ARG A 229 3.71 5.52 9.17
N ALA A 230 2.95 4.43 8.99
CA ALA A 230 3.43 3.09 8.67
C ALA A 230 3.99 2.93 7.22
N GLY A 231 3.68 3.82 6.29
CA GLY A 231 4.21 3.82 4.92
C GLY A 231 3.46 2.91 3.93
N LEU A 232 3.44 3.32 2.66
CA LEU A 232 2.74 2.66 1.53
C LEU A 232 3.03 1.15 1.42
N PHE A 233 4.24 0.71 1.74
CA PHE A 233 4.60 -0.71 1.67
C PHE A 233 3.83 -1.57 2.69
N LEU A 234 3.73 -1.14 3.95
CA LEU A 234 2.97 -1.90 4.95
C LEU A 234 1.49 -1.95 4.59
N MET A 235 0.97 -0.86 4.02
CA MET A 235 -0.39 -0.83 3.50
C MET A 235 -0.60 -1.92 2.44
N LEU A 236 0.24 -1.98 1.40
CA LEU A 236 0.14 -3.00 0.35
C LEU A 236 0.19 -4.44 0.90
N VAL A 237 1.02 -4.70 1.92
CA VAL A 237 1.07 -6.01 2.57
C VAL A 237 -0.27 -6.34 3.25
N HIS A 238 -0.84 -5.43 4.03
CA HIS A 238 -2.14 -5.65 4.68
C HIS A 238 -3.26 -5.95 3.70
N ILE A 239 -3.26 -5.26 2.56
CA ILE A 239 -4.28 -5.47 1.53
C ILE A 239 -4.11 -6.83 0.88
N ARG A 240 -2.88 -7.22 0.53
CA ARG A 240 -2.61 -8.55 -0.03
C ARG A 240 -3.14 -9.64 0.90
N GLU A 241 -2.87 -9.54 2.20
CA GLU A 241 -3.35 -10.50 3.19
C GLU A 241 -4.89 -10.54 3.25
N ARG A 242 -5.55 -9.38 3.24
CA ARG A 242 -7.03 -9.30 3.22
C ARG A 242 -7.63 -9.87 1.93
N SER A 243 -7.06 -9.54 0.78
CA SER A 243 -7.54 -10.01 -0.53
C SER A 243 -7.31 -11.51 -0.72
N ALA A 244 -6.17 -12.04 -0.26
CA ALA A 244 -5.89 -13.48 -0.29
C ALA A 244 -6.89 -14.25 0.60
N ALA A 245 -7.16 -13.75 1.81
CA ALA A 245 -8.16 -14.33 2.70
C ALA A 245 -9.57 -14.35 2.09
N PHE A 246 -9.94 -13.32 1.32
CA PHE A 246 -11.22 -13.24 0.62
C PHE A 246 -11.31 -14.21 -0.58
N LEU A 247 -10.26 -14.30 -1.40
CA LEU A 247 -10.24 -15.12 -2.62
C LEU A 247 -10.12 -16.62 -2.33
N GLU A 248 -9.36 -17.01 -1.30
CA GLU A 248 -9.10 -18.42 -1.00
C GLU A 248 -10.22 -19.07 -0.19
N SER A 249 -11.29 -18.34 0.15
CA SER A 249 -12.39 -18.83 1.01
C SER A 249 -11.89 -19.49 2.30
N ILE A 250 -10.70 -19.07 2.77
CA ILE A 250 -10.14 -19.56 4.02
C ILE A 250 -11.13 -19.11 5.10
N PRO A 251 -11.68 -20.03 5.91
CA PRO A 251 -12.56 -19.65 7.01
C PRO A 251 -11.83 -18.60 7.85
N GLY A 252 -12.50 -17.46 8.06
CA GLY A 252 -11.95 -16.36 8.84
C GLY A 252 -11.42 -16.91 10.17
N ARG A 253 -10.17 -16.59 10.49
CA ARG A 253 -9.56 -17.01 11.76
C ARG A 253 -10.37 -16.43 12.91
N SER A 254 -10.68 -17.27 13.89
CA SER A 254 -11.68 -17.00 14.92
C SER A 254 -11.42 -15.73 15.74
N ASP A 255 -10.16 -15.25 15.81
CA ASP A 255 -9.80 -13.96 16.40
C ASP A 255 -8.43 -13.45 15.91
N VAL A 256 -8.42 -12.75 14.77
CA VAL A 256 -7.21 -12.12 14.19
C VAL A 256 -6.56 -11.14 15.18
N GLY A 257 -7.36 -10.40 15.95
CA GLY A 257 -6.86 -9.41 16.89
C GLY A 257 -6.14 -10.03 18.09
N ARG A 258 -6.54 -11.23 18.51
CA ARG A 258 -5.85 -12.01 19.54
C ARG A 258 -4.54 -12.60 19.03
N GLU A 259 -4.53 -13.23 17.85
CA GLU A 259 -3.29 -13.73 17.24
C GLU A 259 -2.26 -12.60 17.09
N GLU A 260 -2.69 -11.42 16.65
CA GLU A 260 -1.78 -10.28 16.50
C GLU A 260 -1.17 -9.84 17.83
N LYS A 261 -1.97 -9.86 18.91
CA LYS A 261 -1.50 -9.57 20.26
C LYS A 261 -0.54 -10.64 20.77
N GLU A 262 -0.82 -11.92 20.54
CA GLU A 262 0.04 -13.03 20.96
C GLU A 262 1.42 -12.94 20.28
N TRP A 263 1.45 -12.68 18.97
CA TRP A 263 2.69 -12.45 18.24
C TRP A 263 3.43 -11.19 18.71
N ALA A 264 2.71 -10.09 18.93
CA ALA A 264 3.30 -8.88 19.46
C ALA A 264 3.94 -9.12 20.85
N GLN A 265 3.28 -9.88 21.72
CA GLN A 265 3.79 -10.28 23.02
C GLN A 265 5.07 -11.13 22.90
N LEU A 266 5.09 -12.14 22.02
CA LEU A 266 6.27 -12.99 21.77
C LEU A 266 7.49 -12.14 21.40
N TRP A 267 7.32 -11.14 20.52
CA TRP A 267 8.41 -10.28 20.12
C TRP A 267 8.86 -9.28 21.19
N GLN A 268 8.01 -8.96 22.16
CA GLN A 268 8.33 -8.05 23.28
C GLN A 268 9.02 -8.74 24.47
N VAL A 269 9.03 -10.09 24.53
CA VAL A 269 9.71 -10.83 25.61
C VAL A 269 11.16 -10.39 25.77
N LYS A 270 11.64 -10.17 27.01
CA LYS A 270 13.01 -9.74 27.30
C LYS A 270 14.01 -10.91 27.28
N VAL A 271 14.15 -11.56 26.13
CA VAL A 271 15.12 -12.65 25.90
C VAL A 271 16.06 -12.34 24.73
N PRO A 272 17.28 -12.92 24.69
CA PRO A 272 18.15 -12.86 23.53
C PRO A 272 17.42 -13.21 22.23
N SER A 273 17.69 -12.50 21.14
CA SER A 273 16.92 -12.69 19.90
C SER A 273 17.09 -14.06 19.25
N LYS A 274 18.16 -14.81 19.57
CA LYS A 274 18.28 -16.22 19.17
C LYS A 274 17.14 -17.07 19.75
N ILE A 275 16.74 -16.78 20.99
CA ILE A 275 15.61 -17.43 21.66
C ILE A 275 14.29 -16.96 21.04
N LYS A 276 14.12 -15.67 20.73
CA LYS A 276 12.91 -15.18 20.02
C LYS A 276 12.68 -15.88 18.68
N ILE A 277 13.74 -16.02 17.88
CA ILE A 277 13.66 -16.71 16.58
C ILE A 277 13.39 -18.21 16.78
N PHE A 278 13.90 -18.81 17.85
CA PHE A 278 13.59 -20.20 18.19
C PHE A 278 12.10 -20.36 18.57
N LEU A 279 11.58 -19.52 19.46
CA LEU A 279 10.15 -19.50 19.82
C LEU A 279 9.25 -19.26 18.60
N TRP A 280 9.65 -18.33 17.73
CA TRP A 280 8.94 -18.06 16.46
C TRP A 280 8.89 -19.26 15.52
N ARG A 281 9.87 -20.18 15.57
CA ARG A 281 9.84 -21.42 14.76
C ARG A 281 9.00 -22.53 15.38
N LEU A 282 8.69 -22.42 16.68
CA LEU A 282 7.90 -23.41 17.42
C LEU A 282 6.41 -23.08 17.43
N ALA A 283 6.09 -21.78 17.41
CA ALA A 283 4.73 -21.26 17.24
C ALA A 283 4.26 -21.46 15.79
#